data_AF-A0A9W8KB83-F1
#
_entry.id   AF-A0A9W8KB83-F1
#
_cell.length_a   1.000
_cell.length_b   1.000
_cell.length_c   1.000
_cell.angle_alpha   90.00
_cell.angle_beta   90.00
_cell.angle_gamma   90.00
#
_symmetry.space_group_name_H-M   'P 1'
#
loop_
_entity.id
_entity.type
_entity.pdbx_description
1 polymer ?
#
loop_
_entity_poly.entity_id
_entity_poly.type
_entity_poly.pdbx_seq_one_letter_code
_entity_poly.pdbx_strand_id
1 'polypeptide(L)'
;MKVGVPILDMKPEGGNFSYHRADVQQVLLKHISSSTRFHLSSRLTSYNRISSQMELQFKDGKIATCDLLVGADGINSAVRKTLLTEGLEGLEEDEKRKIYEAPWTGETVYRSLIDSEVIRKIAPDHPGLKGRVMHLVVYPVSQGKLLNTVPFVADLSKYGTLLDGSNVTENITDDIGSLYEGWEEEAQCLAKNMNKPTKWSIQAVTPLDRYVGDRVALLGDAAHGMPPHLGNGAGQAIEDALILGNTIAKAVQSGKADIPKILETYNAIRQPFGNFVARETKRAGLLYDFTDEAGFEGLKEGDEVSSERLAELGEEINEKWAWTWRASALDDLKKVEAAFQ
;
A
#
# COMPACT_ATOMS: atom_id res chain seq x y z
N MET A 1 18.49 18.28 -26.64
CA MET A 1 17.26 17.60 -26.20
C MET A 1 17.72 16.35 -25.48
N LYS A 2 17.45 16.23 -24.17
CA LYS A 2 17.66 14.97 -23.45
C LYS A 2 16.55 14.03 -23.89
N VAL A 3 16.90 12.83 -24.33
CA VAL A 3 15.95 11.82 -24.78
C VAL A 3 16.01 10.69 -23.77
N GLY A 4 14.88 10.34 -23.18
CA GLY A 4 14.81 9.24 -22.23
C GLY A 4 15.20 7.92 -22.90
N VAL A 5 15.89 7.06 -22.16
CA VAL A 5 16.25 5.71 -22.63
C VAL A 5 15.16 4.74 -22.18
N PRO A 6 14.46 4.05 -23.10
CA PRO A 6 13.50 3.02 -22.72
C PRO A 6 14.24 1.83 -22.10
N ILE A 7 13.95 1.54 -20.83
CA ILE A 7 14.58 0.45 -20.08
C ILE A 7 13.75 -0.84 -20.15
N LEU A 8 12.42 -0.72 -20.02
CA LEU A 8 11.52 -1.87 -19.95
C LEU A 8 10.12 -1.50 -20.44
N ASP A 9 9.59 -2.27 -21.40
CA ASP A 9 8.17 -2.28 -21.76
C ASP A 9 7.46 -3.47 -21.10
N MET A 10 7.05 -3.28 -19.85
CA MET A 10 6.43 -4.34 -19.06
C MET A 10 5.01 -4.67 -19.56
N LYS A 11 4.75 -5.95 -19.79
CA LYS A 11 3.44 -6.48 -20.18
C LYS A 11 2.94 -7.47 -19.14
N PRO A 12 2.25 -7.01 -18.07
CA PRO A 12 1.76 -7.91 -17.04
C PRO A 12 0.72 -8.87 -17.63
N GLU A 13 0.85 -10.15 -17.29
CA GLU A 13 -0.13 -11.16 -17.65
C GLU A 13 -1.49 -10.81 -16.99
N GLY A 14 -2.55 -10.76 -17.79
CA GLY A 14 -3.88 -10.32 -17.34
C GLY A 14 -4.14 -8.81 -17.44
N GLY A 15 -3.11 -8.00 -17.72
CA GLY A 15 -3.24 -6.56 -17.94
C GLY A 15 -3.29 -5.71 -16.66
N ASN A 16 -3.45 -4.39 -16.84
CA ASN A 16 -3.52 -3.42 -15.76
C ASN A 16 -4.92 -2.79 -15.69
N PHE A 17 -5.58 -2.91 -14.54
CA PHE A 17 -6.88 -2.29 -14.30
C PHE A 17 -6.75 -1.20 -13.23
N SER A 18 -7.38 -0.06 -13.47
CA SER A 18 -7.44 1.03 -12.51
C SER A 18 -8.89 1.40 -12.28
N TYR A 19 -9.28 1.47 -11.01
CA TYR A 19 -10.62 1.83 -10.58
C TYR A 19 -10.54 3.01 -9.63
N HIS A 20 -11.55 3.87 -9.67
CA HIS A 20 -11.69 4.89 -8.64
C HIS A 20 -12.11 4.21 -7.32
N ARG A 21 -11.38 4.47 -6.23
CA ARG A 21 -11.58 3.78 -4.93
C ARG A 21 -13.02 3.85 -4.43
N ALA A 22 -13.65 5.03 -4.53
CA ALA A 22 -15.01 5.22 -4.06
C ALA A 22 -16.02 4.38 -4.85
N ASP A 23 -15.77 4.13 -6.13
CA ASP A 23 -16.68 3.35 -6.99
C ASP A 23 -16.62 1.87 -6.62
N VAL A 24 -15.41 1.33 -6.39
CA VAL A 24 -15.23 -0.03 -5.89
C VAL A 24 -15.94 -0.23 -4.55
N GLN A 25 -15.77 0.72 -3.63
CA GLN A 25 -16.45 0.67 -2.33
C GLN A 25 -17.98 0.69 -2.47
N GLN A 26 -18.53 1.54 -3.33
CA GLN A 26 -19.96 1.57 -3.59
C GLN A 26 -20.47 0.24 -4.17
N VAL A 27 -19.72 -0.39 -5.06
CA VAL A 27 -20.07 -1.71 -5.61
C VAL A 27 -20.08 -2.77 -4.51
N LEU A 28 -19.07 -2.80 -3.64
CA LEU A 28 -19.01 -3.75 -2.53
C LEU A 28 -20.16 -3.54 -1.53
N LEU A 29 -20.47 -2.28 -1.18
CA LEU A 29 -21.57 -1.93 -0.30
C LEU A 29 -22.94 -2.37 -0.85
N LYS A 30 -23.12 -2.34 -2.18
CA LYS A 30 -24.35 -2.83 -2.83
C LYS A 30 -24.55 -4.35 -2.73
N HIS A 31 -23.46 -5.11 -2.53
CA HIS A 31 -23.49 -6.58 -2.51
C HIS A 31 -23.30 -7.18 -1.11
N ILE A 32 -23.15 -6.35 -0.08
CA ILE A 32 -23.02 -6.83 1.28
C ILE A 32 -24.35 -7.41 1.79
N SER A 33 -24.28 -8.44 2.63
CA SER A 33 -25.47 -9.06 3.22
C SER A 33 -26.33 -8.05 3.98
N SER A 34 -27.65 -8.16 3.86
CA SER A 34 -28.61 -7.39 4.66
C SER A 34 -28.54 -7.70 6.17
N SER A 35 -27.87 -8.79 6.56
CA SER A 35 -27.57 -9.11 7.96
C SER A 35 -26.42 -8.27 8.53
N THR A 36 -25.57 -7.68 7.69
CA THR A 36 -24.47 -6.83 8.16
C THR A 36 -25.03 -5.56 8.81
N ARG A 37 -24.40 -5.13 9.90
CA ARG A 37 -24.75 -3.91 10.63
C ARG A 37 -23.59 -2.94 10.56
N PHE A 38 -23.89 -1.70 10.21
CA PHE A 38 -22.91 -0.62 10.12
C PHE A 38 -23.08 0.34 11.28
N HIS A 39 -21.99 0.55 12.03
CA HIS A 39 -21.91 1.53 13.09
C HIS A 39 -20.94 2.63 12.65
N LEU A 40 -21.46 3.63 11.93
CA LEU A 40 -20.67 4.78 11.49
C LEU A 40 -20.41 5.74 12.64
N SER A 41 -19.52 6.72 12.42
CA SER A 41 -19.10 7.68 13.46
C SER A 41 -18.58 7.01 14.74
N SER A 42 -18.09 5.78 14.63
CA SER A 42 -17.61 4.95 15.74
C SER A 42 -16.10 4.75 15.58
N ARG A 43 -15.31 5.69 16.09
CA ARG A 43 -13.84 5.62 16.04
C ARG A 43 -13.32 4.82 17.23
N LEU A 44 -12.83 3.60 16.99
CA LEU A 44 -12.16 2.78 18.00
C LEU A 44 -10.90 3.50 18.52
N THR A 45 -10.67 3.46 19.83
CA THR A 45 -9.47 4.03 20.46
C THR A 45 -8.59 2.95 21.09
N SER A 46 -9.20 1.90 21.63
CA SER A 46 -8.53 0.79 22.30
C SER A 46 -9.49 -0.39 22.43
N TYR A 47 -8.95 -1.55 22.81
CA TYR A 47 -9.74 -2.70 23.21
C TYR A 47 -9.04 -3.43 24.35
N ASN A 48 -9.78 -4.26 25.08
CA ASN A 48 -9.24 -5.14 26.12
C ASN A 48 -9.91 -6.51 26.07
N ARG A 49 -9.21 -7.55 26.53
CA ARG A 49 -9.82 -8.86 26.70
C ARG A 49 -10.67 -8.89 27.98
N ILE A 50 -11.92 -9.34 27.86
CA ILE A 50 -12.80 -9.63 28.99
C ILE A 50 -13.30 -11.08 28.90
N SER A 51 -12.72 -11.97 29.72
CA SER A 51 -13.04 -13.40 29.71
C SER A 51 -12.84 -14.02 28.30
N SER A 52 -13.93 -14.37 27.61
CA SER A 52 -13.93 -14.98 26.27
C SER A 52 -14.28 -14.00 25.14
N GLN A 53 -14.33 -12.70 25.41
CA GLN A 53 -14.67 -11.65 24.44
C GLN A 53 -13.67 -10.50 24.47
N MET A 54 -13.72 -9.67 23.42
CA MET A 54 -13.03 -8.39 23.33
C MET A 54 -14.01 -7.27 23.64
N GLU A 55 -13.67 -6.40 24.58
CA GLU A 55 -14.36 -5.14 24.83
C GLU A 55 -13.71 -4.03 24.00
N LEU A 56 -14.52 -3.32 23.21
CA LEU A 56 -14.10 -2.27 22.30
C LEU A 56 -14.47 -0.92 22.90
N GLN A 57 -13.51 0.01 22.96
CA GLN A 57 -13.71 1.36 23.48
C GLN A 57 -13.65 2.37 22.32
N PHE A 58 -14.68 3.22 22.22
CA PHE A 58 -14.80 4.21 21.15
C PHE A 58 -14.62 5.63 21.67
N LYS A 59 -14.19 6.54 20.78
CA LYS A 59 -13.92 7.95 21.10
C LYS A 59 -15.12 8.69 21.72
N ASP A 60 -16.35 8.28 21.37
CA ASP A 60 -17.58 8.86 21.91
C ASP A 60 -17.99 8.26 23.27
N GLY A 61 -17.14 7.42 23.87
CA GLY A 61 -17.36 6.73 25.15
C GLY A 61 -18.23 5.48 25.04
N LYS A 62 -18.71 5.11 23.85
CA LYS A 62 -19.43 3.86 23.67
C LYS A 62 -18.51 2.66 23.91
N ILE A 63 -19.15 1.57 24.33
CA ILE A 63 -18.52 0.27 24.51
C ILE A 63 -19.31 -0.77 23.69
N ALA A 64 -18.61 -1.70 23.07
CA ALA A 64 -19.20 -2.87 22.42
C ALA A 64 -18.37 -4.11 22.73
N THR A 65 -18.94 -5.30 22.53
CA THR A 65 -18.20 -6.56 22.68
C THR A 65 -18.27 -7.40 21.42
N CYS A 66 -17.25 -8.23 21.20
CA CYS A 66 -17.22 -9.21 20.12
C CYS A 66 -16.36 -10.43 20.48
N ASP A 67 -16.61 -11.57 19.83
CA ASP A 67 -15.82 -12.78 20.07
C ASP A 67 -14.47 -12.76 19.34
N LEU A 68 -14.43 -12.10 18.18
CA LEU A 68 -13.27 -11.90 17.32
C LEU A 68 -13.26 -10.46 16.79
N LEU A 69 -12.14 -9.76 16.94
CA LEU A 69 -11.91 -8.42 16.38
C LEU A 69 -11.02 -8.50 15.13
N VAL A 70 -11.44 -7.84 14.04
CA VAL A 70 -10.61 -7.70 12.83
C VAL A 70 -10.26 -6.21 12.63
N GLY A 71 -8.98 -5.89 12.78
CA GLY A 71 -8.42 -4.57 12.49
C GLY A 71 -8.18 -4.40 10.99
N ALA A 72 -9.13 -3.75 10.32
CA ALA A 72 -9.03 -3.29 8.94
C ALA A 72 -9.07 -1.74 8.86
N ASP A 73 -8.46 -1.09 9.86
CA ASP A 73 -8.53 0.35 10.14
C ASP A 73 -7.34 1.15 9.57
N GLY A 74 -6.61 0.56 8.62
CA GLY A 74 -5.67 1.26 7.75
C GLY A 74 -4.28 1.49 8.34
N ILE A 75 -3.48 2.32 7.66
CA ILE A 75 -2.08 2.57 8.01
C ILE A 75 -1.89 3.12 9.43
N ASN A 76 -2.87 3.85 9.98
CA ASN A 76 -2.85 4.44 11.33
C ASN A 76 -3.72 3.62 12.31
N SER A 77 -3.60 2.29 12.23
CA SER A 77 -4.46 1.34 12.94
C SER A 77 -4.36 1.48 14.47
N ALA A 78 -5.51 1.75 15.10
CA ALA A 78 -5.67 1.68 16.55
C ALA A 78 -5.61 0.23 17.04
N VAL A 79 -6.07 -0.72 16.21
CA VAL A 79 -6.00 -2.14 16.54
C VAL A 79 -4.54 -2.62 16.60
N ARG A 80 -3.72 -2.27 15.60
CA ARG A 80 -2.28 -2.58 15.60
C ARG A 80 -1.58 -1.91 16.77
N LYS A 81 -1.90 -0.64 17.08
CA LYS A 81 -1.38 0.04 18.27
C LYS A 81 -1.61 -0.80 19.52
N THR A 82 -2.86 -1.12 19.84
CA THR A 82 -3.17 -1.90 21.04
C THR A 82 -2.50 -3.27 21.03
N LEU A 83 -2.52 -3.98 19.90
CA LEU A 83 -1.91 -5.31 19.76
C LEU A 83 -0.41 -5.30 20.05
N LEU A 84 0.33 -4.33 19.52
CA LEU A 84 1.79 -4.29 19.63
C LEU A 84 2.30 -3.65 20.92
N THR A 85 1.42 -2.97 21.67
CA THR A 85 1.78 -2.35 22.96
C THR A 85 1.33 -3.15 24.18
N GLU A 86 0.69 -4.29 23.98
CA GLU A 86 0.29 -5.19 25.07
C GLU A 86 1.53 -5.66 25.85
N GLY A 87 1.54 -5.45 27.18
CA GLY A 87 2.67 -5.82 28.03
C GLY A 87 3.88 -4.87 27.96
N LEU A 88 3.76 -3.74 27.27
CA LEU A 88 4.80 -2.72 27.16
C LEU A 88 4.54 -1.51 28.06
N GLU A 89 3.79 -1.66 29.16
CA GLU A 89 3.37 -0.54 30.01
C GLU A 89 4.55 0.29 30.54
N GLY A 90 5.72 -0.34 30.74
CA GLY A 90 6.94 0.30 31.21
C GLY A 90 7.75 1.10 30.18
N LEU A 91 7.36 1.11 28.90
CA LEU A 91 8.01 1.94 27.88
C LEU A 91 7.38 3.33 27.79
N GLU A 92 8.19 4.33 27.49
CA GLU A 92 7.73 5.70 27.20
C GLU A 92 6.92 5.74 25.89
N GLU A 93 6.02 6.72 25.73
CA GLU A 93 5.15 6.78 24.53
C GLU A 93 5.96 6.88 23.23
N ASP A 94 7.06 7.63 23.21
CA ASP A 94 7.92 7.74 22.02
C ASP A 94 8.62 6.43 21.65
N GLU A 95 8.90 5.57 22.63
CA GLU A 95 9.43 4.23 22.38
C GLU A 95 8.33 3.32 21.82
N LYS A 96 7.11 3.39 22.37
CA LYS A 96 5.95 2.67 21.86
C LYS A 96 5.61 3.07 20.43
N ARG A 97 5.62 4.36 20.11
CA ARG A 97 5.32 4.87 18.77
C ARG A 97 6.20 4.24 17.69
N LYS A 98 7.50 4.05 17.96
CA LYS A 98 8.43 3.38 17.04
C LYS A 98 8.08 1.92 16.74
N ILE A 99 7.26 1.29 17.59
CA ILE A 99 6.82 -0.10 17.45
C ILE A 99 5.55 -0.18 16.59
N TYR A 100 4.56 0.70 16.82
CA TYR A 100 3.24 0.57 16.19
C TYR A 100 2.93 1.55 15.06
N GLU A 101 3.58 2.72 15.03
CA GLU A 101 3.39 3.68 13.94
C GLU A 101 4.12 3.21 12.68
N ALA A 102 3.52 3.49 11.52
CA ALA A 102 4.17 3.26 10.25
C ALA A 102 5.18 4.39 10.00
N PRO A 103 6.51 4.12 9.98
CA PRO A 103 7.48 5.16 9.68
C PRO A 103 7.33 5.70 8.27
N TRP A 104 7.78 6.94 8.08
CA TRP A 104 7.97 7.54 6.77
C TRP A 104 9.10 6.80 6.03
N THR A 105 8.88 6.52 4.76
CA THR A 105 9.84 5.87 3.86
C THR A 105 10.91 6.83 3.34
N GLY A 106 10.84 8.11 3.68
CA GLY A 106 11.63 9.17 3.02
C GLY A 106 11.04 9.59 1.67
N GLU A 107 10.04 8.87 1.15
CA GLU A 107 9.41 9.21 -0.12
C GLU A 107 8.19 10.12 0.08
N THR A 108 8.16 11.18 -0.72
CA THR A 108 7.01 12.05 -0.87
C THR A 108 6.48 11.91 -2.29
N VAL A 109 5.15 11.83 -2.43
CA VAL A 109 4.52 11.92 -3.75
C VAL A 109 3.64 13.14 -3.84
N TYR A 110 3.67 13.76 -5.02
CA TYR A 110 2.69 14.76 -5.40
C TYR A 110 1.58 14.07 -6.20
N ARG A 111 0.33 14.47 -6.04
CA ARG A 111 -0.79 13.88 -6.78
C ARG A 111 -1.66 14.96 -7.39
N SER A 112 -1.86 14.88 -8.70
CA SER A 112 -2.78 15.76 -9.43
C SER A 112 -3.44 15.02 -10.60
N LEU A 113 -4.62 15.50 -10.98
CA LEU A 113 -5.31 15.12 -12.20
C LEU A 113 -5.11 16.24 -13.23
N ILE A 114 -4.50 15.89 -14.37
CA ILE A 114 -4.31 16.81 -15.49
C ILE A 114 -5.37 16.50 -16.54
N ASP A 115 -6.01 17.53 -17.12
CA ASP A 115 -6.85 17.34 -18.30
C ASP A 115 -5.98 16.89 -19.47
N SER A 116 -6.30 15.73 -20.05
CA SER A 116 -5.47 15.15 -21.11
C SER A 116 -5.39 16.05 -22.34
N GLU A 117 -6.38 16.91 -22.58
CA GLU A 117 -6.36 17.88 -23.68
C GLU A 117 -5.29 18.96 -23.51
N VAL A 118 -4.89 19.27 -22.27
CA VAL A 118 -3.75 20.18 -22.02
C VAL A 118 -2.47 19.54 -22.54
N ILE A 119 -2.23 18.28 -22.17
CA ILE A 119 -1.04 17.55 -22.63
C ILE A 119 -1.09 17.28 -24.13
N ARG A 120 -2.24 16.90 -24.71
CA ARG A 120 -2.36 16.72 -26.17
C ARG A 120 -1.99 17.96 -26.97
N LYS A 121 -2.29 19.15 -26.47
CA LYS A 121 -1.95 20.43 -27.13
C LYS A 121 -0.47 20.76 -27.08
N ILE A 122 0.20 20.38 -25.99
CA ILE A 122 1.61 20.71 -25.74
C ILE A 122 2.53 19.62 -26.31
N ALA A 123 2.20 18.35 -26.06
CA ALA A 123 2.97 17.17 -26.40
C ALA A 123 2.02 16.02 -26.85
N PRO A 124 1.50 16.04 -28.09
CA PRO A 124 0.51 15.06 -28.58
C PRO A 124 1.00 13.61 -28.56
N ASP A 125 2.32 13.39 -28.65
CA ASP A 125 2.94 12.07 -28.63
C ASP A 125 3.42 11.61 -27.26
N HIS A 126 3.12 12.37 -26.21
CA HIS A 126 3.58 12.09 -24.85
C HIS A 126 3.24 10.64 -24.43
N PRO A 127 4.20 9.82 -23.95
CA PRO A 127 3.99 8.40 -23.62
C PRO A 127 2.83 8.16 -22.64
N GLY A 128 2.69 9.04 -21.63
CA GLY A 128 1.58 9.02 -20.67
C GLY A 128 0.16 9.12 -21.26
N LEU A 129 0.00 9.57 -22.51
CA LEU A 129 -1.29 9.55 -23.22
C LEU A 129 -1.62 8.16 -23.80
N LYS A 130 -0.60 7.34 -24.04
CA LYS A 130 -0.69 6.02 -24.69
C LYS A 130 -0.59 4.87 -23.68
N GLY A 131 0.03 5.08 -22.52
CA GLY A 131 0.25 4.05 -21.52
C GLY A 131 0.76 4.58 -20.18
N ARG A 132 1.12 3.66 -19.29
CA ARG A 132 1.64 3.99 -17.96
C ARG A 132 3.13 4.34 -18.04
N VAL A 133 3.55 5.40 -17.36
CA VAL A 133 4.97 5.74 -17.09
C VAL A 133 5.27 5.44 -15.61
N MET A 134 6.52 5.09 -15.27
CA MET A 134 6.96 4.75 -13.92
C MET A 134 7.89 5.83 -13.33
N HIS A 135 7.98 5.88 -11.99
CA HIS A 135 8.67 6.88 -11.14
C HIS A 135 8.13 8.32 -11.19
N LEU A 136 7.87 8.86 -12.38
CA LEU A 136 6.85 9.91 -12.57
C LEU A 136 5.57 9.20 -13.02
N VAL A 137 4.86 8.60 -12.06
CA VAL A 137 3.80 7.64 -12.36
C VAL A 137 2.62 8.34 -13.02
N VAL A 138 2.41 8.07 -14.31
CA VAL A 138 1.34 8.69 -15.11
C VAL A 138 0.49 7.60 -15.73
N TYR A 139 -0.83 7.73 -15.65
CA TYR A 139 -1.74 6.85 -16.39
C TYR A 139 -3.09 7.52 -16.66
N PRO A 140 -3.74 7.17 -17.79
CA PRO A 140 -5.07 7.67 -18.11
C PRO A 140 -6.12 7.09 -17.17
N VAL A 141 -7.04 7.96 -16.71
CA VAL A 141 -8.25 7.61 -15.96
C VAL A 141 -9.46 8.27 -16.62
N SER A 142 -10.67 7.90 -16.18
CA SER A 142 -11.93 8.44 -16.74
C SER A 142 -11.98 8.30 -18.27
N GLN A 143 -11.69 7.09 -18.76
CA GLN A 143 -11.62 6.75 -20.19
C GLN A 143 -10.64 7.62 -20.99
N GLY A 144 -9.52 8.02 -20.37
CA GLY A 144 -8.48 8.82 -21.02
C GLY A 144 -8.77 10.32 -21.09
N LYS A 145 -9.80 10.80 -20.36
CA LYS A 145 -10.08 12.23 -20.22
C LYS A 145 -9.08 12.91 -19.29
N LEU A 146 -8.67 12.23 -18.22
CA LEU A 146 -7.75 12.78 -17.22
C LEU A 146 -6.50 11.92 -17.15
N LEU A 147 -5.35 12.54 -16.90
CA LEU A 147 -4.11 11.85 -16.55
C LEU A 147 -3.92 11.95 -15.03
N ASN A 148 -3.90 10.80 -14.36
CA ASN A 148 -3.43 10.74 -12.98
C ASN A 148 -1.90 10.81 -12.98
N THR A 149 -1.35 11.86 -12.40
CA THR A 149 0.08 12.16 -12.40
C THR A 149 0.60 12.14 -10.97
N VAL A 150 1.61 11.31 -10.72
CA VAL A 150 2.18 11.07 -9.40
C VAL A 150 3.71 11.12 -9.45
N PRO A 151 4.32 12.31 -9.37
CA PRO A 151 5.75 12.47 -9.21
C PRO A 151 6.21 11.99 -7.83
N PHE A 152 7.28 11.21 -7.79
CA PHE A 152 7.93 10.73 -6.56
C PHE A 152 9.21 11.54 -6.30
N VAL A 153 9.45 11.84 -5.02
CA VAL A 153 10.67 12.48 -4.53
C VAL A 153 11.13 11.74 -3.30
N ALA A 154 12.35 11.22 -3.32
CA ALA A 154 12.93 10.50 -2.20
C ALA A 154 13.99 11.34 -1.47
N ASP A 155 13.87 11.42 -0.14
CA ASP A 155 14.92 11.80 0.79
C ASP A 155 15.16 10.63 1.74
N LEU A 156 16.02 9.69 1.32
CA LEU A 156 16.28 8.46 2.07
C LEU A 156 16.96 8.74 3.43
N SER A 157 17.54 9.92 3.64
CA SER A 157 18.06 10.31 4.96
C SER A 157 16.96 10.41 6.03
N LYS A 158 15.70 10.52 5.61
CA LYS A 158 14.52 10.57 6.47
C LYS A 158 13.83 9.22 6.63
N TYR A 159 14.32 8.17 5.97
CA TYR A 159 13.75 6.83 6.10
C TYR A 159 13.70 6.39 7.57
N GLY A 160 12.57 5.82 8.00
CA GLY A 160 12.39 5.34 9.38
C GLY A 160 11.96 6.41 10.37
N THR A 161 11.89 7.68 9.98
CA THR A 161 11.40 8.76 10.85
C THR A 161 9.88 8.69 11.00
N LEU A 162 9.37 9.12 12.16
CA LEU A 162 7.94 9.22 12.38
C LEU A 162 7.44 10.59 11.92
N LEU A 163 6.20 10.65 11.44
CA LEU A 163 5.55 11.89 11.07
C LEU A 163 4.81 12.47 12.27
N ASP A 164 4.91 13.78 12.43
CA ASP A 164 4.05 14.52 13.35
C ASP A 164 2.82 15.03 12.57
N GLY A 165 1.67 14.38 12.79
CA GLY A 165 0.39 14.78 12.20
C GLY A 165 0.02 14.04 10.91
N SER A 166 -0.67 14.74 10.00
CA SER A 166 -1.21 14.15 8.77
C SER A 166 -0.12 13.82 7.77
N ASN A 167 -0.20 12.65 7.15
CA ASN A 167 0.67 12.27 6.03
C ASN A 167 0.23 12.91 4.70
N VAL A 168 -0.87 13.65 4.69
CA VAL A 168 -1.39 14.38 3.53
C VAL A 168 -1.41 15.87 3.82
N THR A 169 -0.86 16.66 2.90
CA THR A 169 -0.94 18.11 2.89
C THR A 169 -1.70 18.56 1.64
N GLU A 170 -2.76 19.33 1.85
CA GLU A 170 -3.52 20.00 0.78
C GLU A 170 -3.03 21.45 0.61
N ASN A 171 -3.37 22.07 -0.52
CA ASN A 171 -3.04 23.47 -0.83
C ASN A 171 -1.55 23.79 -0.69
N ILE A 172 -0.70 22.90 -1.20
CA ILE A 172 0.75 23.06 -1.11
C ILE A 172 1.24 24.23 -1.96
N THR A 173 2.37 24.80 -1.56
CA THR A 173 3.07 25.88 -2.28
C THR A 173 4.36 25.41 -2.92
N ASP A 174 4.66 24.11 -2.86
CA ASP A 174 5.83 23.48 -3.45
C ASP A 174 5.88 23.76 -4.97
N ASP A 175 7.04 24.19 -5.47
CA ASP A 175 7.27 24.35 -6.90
C ASP A 175 7.70 23.01 -7.52
N ILE A 176 6.71 22.18 -7.86
CA ILE A 176 6.93 20.86 -8.47
C ILE A 176 7.65 20.96 -9.81
N GLY A 177 7.44 22.07 -10.56
CA GLY A 177 8.07 22.27 -11.86
C GLY A 177 9.59 22.31 -11.77
N SER A 178 10.11 22.95 -10.72
CA SER A 178 11.55 23.05 -10.46
C SER A 178 12.19 21.72 -10.02
N LEU A 179 11.42 20.77 -9.49
CA LEU A 179 11.94 19.45 -9.09
C LEU A 179 12.39 18.60 -10.29
N TYR A 180 11.87 18.91 -11.48
CA TYR A 180 12.20 18.23 -12.73
C TYR A 180 12.99 19.12 -13.69
N GLU A 181 13.57 20.23 -13.20
CA GLU A 181 14.45 21.05 -14.02
C GLU A 181 15.65 20.22 -14.49
N GLY A 182 15.97 20.30 -15.78
CA GLY A 182 17.05 19.50 -16.37
C GLY A 182 16.66 18.07 -16.75
N TRP A 183 15.45 17.60 -16.45
CA TRP A 183 14.93 16.33 -16.97
C TRP A 183 14.44 16.46 -18.42
N GLU A 184 13.95 15.38 -19.01
CA GLU A 184 13.37 15.37 -20.36
C GLU A 184 12.13 16.29 -20.45
N GLU A 185 11.83 16.74 -21.68
CA GLU A 185 10.71 17.66 -21.92
C GLU A 185 9.37 17.03 -21.52
N GLU A 186 9.23 15.71 -21.66
CA GLU A 186 8.06 14.94 -21.23
C GLU A 186 7.80 15.05 -19.72
N ALA A 187 8.82 14.81 -18.90
CA ALA A 187 8.71 14.87 -17.44
C ALA A 187 8.38 16.30 -16.97
N GLN A 188 9.08 17.29 -17.53
CA GLN A 188 8.83 18.70 -17.24
C GLN A 188 7.43 19.16 -17.65
N CYS A 189 6.92 18.67 -18.79
CA CYS A 189 5.59 19.00 -19.28
C CYS A 189 4.52 18.62 -18.23
N LEU A 190 4.60 17.41 -17.68
CA LEU A 190 3.66 16.94 -16.67
C LEU A 190 3.76 17.72 -15.37
N ALA A 191 4.97 17.90 -14.85
CA ALA A 191 5.21 18.60 -13.58
C ALA A 191 4.65 20.04 -13.60
N LYS A 192 4.87 20.79 -14.70
CA LYS A 192 4.42 22.17 -14.86
C LYS A 192 2.90 22.32 -15.03
N ASN A 193 2.20 21.26 -15.43
CA ASN A 193 0.75 21.28 -15.68
C ASN A 193 -0.07 20.61 -14.55
N MET A 194 0.55 20.23 -13.44
CA MET A 194 -0.16 19.76 -12.26
C MET A 194 -1.02 20.87 -11.66
N ASN A 195 -2.32 20.64 -11.56
CA ASN A 195 -3.29 21.59 -11.00
C ASN A 195 -3.65 21.20 -9.56
N LYS A 196 -3.48 22.12 -8.62
CA LYS A 196 -3.76 21.95 -7.17
C LYS A 196 -3.29 20.58 -6.64
N PRO A 197 -2.00 20.27 -6.78
CA PRO A 197 -1.46 19.02 -6.29
C PRO A 197 -1.65 18.86 -4.78
N THR A 198 -1.79 17.62 -4.34
CA THR A 198 -1.68 17.24 -2.92
C THR A 198 -0.34 16.57 -2.68
N LYS A 199 0.24 16.75 -1.49
CA LYS A 199 1.50 16.14 -1.10
C LYS A 199 1.25 15.03 -0.10
N TRP A 200 1.86 13.88 -0.33
CA TRP A 200 1.65 12.67 0.45
C TRP A 200 3.00 12.10 0.89
N SER A 201 3.24 12.07 2.19
CA SER A 201 4.37 11.34 2.77
C SER A 201 4.03 9.85 2.81
N ILE A 202 4.83 9.03 2.14
CA ILE A 202 4.57 7.59 2.02
C ILE A 202 5.04 6.87 3.28
N GLN A 203 4.11 6.33 4.05
CA GLN A 203 4.40 5.53 5.23
C GLN A 203 4.30 4.04 4.91
N ALA A 204 5.08 3.22 5.61
CA ALA A 204 5.03 1.77 5.51
C ALA A 204 5.05 1.14 6.90
N VAL A 205 4.25 0.10 7.12
CA VAL A 205 4.27 -0.71 8.34
C VAL A 205 5.55 -1.53 8.35
N THR A 206 6.33 -1.42 9.41
CA THR A 206 7.46 -2.32 9.66
C THR A 206 6.93 -3.77 9.67
N PRO A 207 7.53 -4.70 8.89
CA PRO A 207 7.03 -6.08 8.81
C PRO A 207 6.80 -6.69 10.19
N LEU A 208 5.57 -7.14 10.44
CA LEU A 208 5.17 -7.68 11.74
C LEU A 208 5.49 -9.18 11.81
N ASP A 209 5.91 -9.65 12.98
CA ASP A 209 6.15 -11.09 13.22
C ASP A 209 4.85 -11.91 13.15
N ARG A 210 3.73 -11.29 13.58
CA ARG A 210 2.40 -11.88 13.56
C ARG A 210 1.36 -10.84 13.18
N TYR A 211 0.35 -11.26 12.44
CA TYR A 211 -0.85 -10.46 12.14
C TYR A 211 -1.99 -10.75 13.11
N VAL A 212 -1.77 -11.62 14.10
CA VAL A 212 -2.80 -12.05 15.05
C VAL A 212 -2.28 -12.08 16.48
N GLY A 213 -3.18 -11.89 17.44
CA GLY A 213 -2.94 -12.12 18.85
C GLY A 213 -4.24 -12.26 19.62
N ASP A 214 -4.27 -13.18 20.60
CA ASP A 214 -5.45 -13.60 21.35
C ASP A 214 -6.71 -13.84 20.49
N ARG A 215 -7.57 -12.81 20.35
CA ARG A 215 -8.84 -12.83 19.59
C ARG A 215 -8.89 -11.69 18.56
N VAL A 216 -7.72 -11.29 18.06
CA VAL A 216 -7.53 -10.16 17.15
C VAL A 216 -6.79 -10.60 15.90
N ALA A 217 -7.24 -10.14 14.74
CA ALA A 217 -6.52 -10.23 13.47
C ALA A 217 -6.34 -8.84 12.87
N LEU A 218 -5.17 -8.56 12.30
CA LEU A 218 -4.89 -7.41 11.45
C LEU A 218 -5.04 -7.80 9.98
N LEU A 219 -5.59 -6.89 9.17
CA LEU A 219 -5.89 -7.10 7.75
C LEU A 219 -5.58 -5.84 6.94
N GLY A 220 -5.06 -6.02 5.72
CA GLY A 220 -4.74 -4.93 4.82
C GLY A 220 -3.67 -3.99 5.39
N ASP A 221 -3.81 -2.69 5.15
CA ASP A 221 -2.83 -1.68 5.59
C ASP A 221 -2.60 -1.64 7.12
N ALA A 222 -3.54 -2.18 7.90
CA ALA A 222 -3.35 -2.34 9.35
C ALA A 222 -2.27 -3.37 9.68
N ALA A 223 -2.09 -4.40 8.85
CA ALA A 223 -1.08 -5.44 9.00
C ALA A 223 0.20 -5.15 8.20
N HIS A 224 0.06 -4.70 6.96
CA HIS A 224 1.14 -4.66 5.97
C HIS A 224 1.07 -3.45 5.04
N GLY A 225 0.60 -2.30 5.53
CA GLY A 225 0.61 -1.07 4.75
C GLY A 225 2.00 -0.80 4.16
N MET A 226 2.07 -0.54 2.86
CA MET A 226 3.30 -0.62 2.08
C MET A 226 3.39 0.53 1.07
N PRO A 227 4.59 0.84 0.54
CA PRO A 227 4.74 1.79 -0.55
C PRO A 227 3.94 1.36 -1.80
N PRO A 228 3.60 2.26 -2.72
CA PRO A 228 2.71 1.94 -3.84
C PRO A 228 3.41 1.38 -5.09
N HIS A 229 4.72 1.08 -5.03
CA HIS A 229 5.59 0.84 -6.20
C HIS A 229 5.20 -0.34 -7.09
N LEU A 230 4.56 -1.36 -6.50
CA LEU A 230 3.98 -2.51 -7.21
C LEU A 230 2.45 -2.48 -7.26
N GLY A 231 1.80 -1.44 -6.74
CA GLY A 231 0.34 -1.29 -6.81
C GLY A 231 -0.49 -2.39 -6.13
N ASN A 232 0.09 -3.16 -5.21
CA ASN A 232 -0.51 -4.41 -4.72
C ASN A 232 -1.17 -4.34 -3.34
N GLY A 233 -1.10 -3.22 -2.60
CA GLY A 233 -1.67 -3.14 -1.24
C GLY A 233 -3.16 -3.50 -1.15
N ALA A 234 -3.98 -2.97 -2.07
CA ALA A 234 -5.41 -3.30 -2.12
C ALA A 234 -5.68 -4.77 -2.49
N GLY A 235 -4.87 -5.33 -3.38
CA GLY A 235 -4.95 -6.75 -3.74
C GLY A 235 -4.66 -7.63 -2.52
N GLN A 236 -3.62 -7.32 -1.75
CA GLN A 236 -3.28 -8.05 -0.53
C GLN A 236 -4.39 -7.98 0.53
N ALA A 237 -5.06 -6.84 0.71
CA ALA A 237 -6.20 -6.73 1.60
C ALA A 237 -7.41 -7.60 1.15
N ILE A 238 -7.62 -7.75 -0.16
CA ILE A 238 -8.66 -8.62 -0.71
C ILE A 238 -8.30 -10.10 -0.47
N GLU A 239 -7.04 -10.49 -0.67
CA GLU A 239 -6.57 -11.84 -0.38
C GLU A 239 -6.67 -12.18 1.10
N ASP A 240 -6.32 -11.23 2.00
CA ASP A 240 -6.51 -11.41 3.43
C ASP A 240 -7.99 -11.69 3.77
N ALA A 241 -8.90 -10.89 3.21
CA ALA A 241 -10.34 -11.05 3.44
C ALA A 241 -10.85 -12.38 2.91
N LEU A 242 -10.35 -12.82 1.75
CA LEU A 242 -10.66 -14.13 1.16
C LEU A 242 -10.23 -15.26 2.09
N ILE A 243 -8.98 -15.25 2.56
CA ILE A 243 -8.44 -16.31 3.42
C ILE A 243 -9.09 -16.30 4.80
N LEU A 244 -9.17 -15.14 5.47
CA LEU A 244 -9.76 -15.04 6.81
C LEU A 244 -11.25 -15.40 6.78
N GLY A 245 -12.01 -14.88 5.81
CA GLY A 245 -13.43 -15.16 5.66
C GLY A 245 -13.72 -16.65 5.44
N ASN A 246 -12.95 -17.31 4.56
CA ASN A 246 -13.10 -18.76 4.33
C ASN A 246 -12.67 -19.59 5.53
N THR A 247 -11.62 -19.16 6.25
CA THR A 247 -11.17 -19.84 7.48
C THR A 247 -12.26 -19.79 8.56
N ILE A 248 -12.87 -18.63 8.77
CA ILE A 248 -14.02 -18.47 9.69
C ILE A 248 -15.18 -19.36 9.25
N ALA A 249 -15.54 -19.35 7.96
CA ALA A 249 -16.65 -20.13 7.45
C ALA A 249 -16.44 -21.64 7.65
N LYS A 250 -15.24 -22.16 7.38
CA LYS A 250 -14.90 -23.58 7.60
C LYS A 250 -14.94 -23.96 9.08
N ALA A 251 -14.38 -23.12 9.95
CA ALA A 251 -14.43 -23.34 11.39
C ALA A 251 -15.89 -23.43 11.89
N VAL A 252 -16.75 -22.49 11.48
CA VAL A 252 -18.18 -22.49 11.83
C VAL A 252 -18.89 -23.75 11.31
N GLN A 253 -18.62 -24.17 10.07
CA GLN A 253 -19.20 -25.40 9.49
C GLN A 253 -18.78 -26.67 10.24
N SER A 254 -17.58 -26.69 10.82
CA SER A 254 -17.09 -27.83 11.63
C SER A 254 -17.74 -27.95 13.01
N GLY A 255 -18.63 -27.01 13.37
CA GLY A 255 -19.47 -27.08 14.58
C GLY A 255 -18.96 -26.29 15.78
N LYS A 256 -17.72 -25.78 15.76
CA LYS A 256 -17.20 -24.82 16.75
C LYS A 256 -16.29 -23.79 16.07
N ALA A 257 -16.57 -22.51 16.30
CA ALA A 257 -15.70 -21.40 15.90
C ALA A 257 -14.46 -21.34 16.82
N ASP A 258 -13.53 -22.27 16.62
CA ASP A 258 -12.22 -22.29 17.28
C ASP A 258 -11.39 -21.09 16.80
N ILE A 259 -11.51 -19.97 17.53
CA ILE A 259 -10.85 -18.71 17.20
C ILE A 259 -9.32 -18.85 17.16
N PRO A 260 -8.64 -19.50 18.14
CA PRO A 260 -7.23 -19.81 18.01
C PRO A 260 -6.88 -20.50 16.69
N LYS A 261 -7.61 -21.56 16.31
CA LYS A 261 -7.36 -22.26 15.04
C LYS A 261 -7.58 -21.37 13.82
N ILE A 262 -8.62 -20.51 13.83
CA ILE A 262 -8.87 -19.54 12.76
C ILE A 262 -7.68 -18.59 12.60
N LEU A 263 -7.25 -17.99 13.70
CA LEU A 263 -6.20 -16.98 13.71
C LEU A 263 -4.84 -17.56 13.30
N GLU A 264 -4.48 -18.74 13.82
CA GLU A 264 -3.23 -19.41 13.45
C GLU A 264 -3.22 -19.80 11.97
N THR A 265 -4.34 -20.30 11.43
CA THR A 265 -4.43 -20.64 10.00
C THR A 265 -4.27 -19.40 9.12
N TYR A 266 -4.98 -18.31 9.45
CA TYR A 266 -4.86 -17.04 8.73
C TYR A 266 -3.43 -16.50 8.80
N ASN A 267 -2.83 -16.44 9.99
CA ASN A 267 -1.48 -15.93 10.19
C ASN A 267 -0.44 -16.74 9.41
N ALA A 268 -0.49 -18.07 9.49
CA ALA A 268 0.47 -18.96 8.82
C ALA A 268 0.45 -18.81 7.29
N ILE A 269 -0.70 -18.46 6.71
CA ILE A 269 -0.86 -18.27 5.26
C ILE A 269 -0.50 -16.84 4.86
N ARG A 270 -1.05 -15.84 5.54
CA ARG A 270 -1.04 -14.45 5.07
C ARG A 270 0.14 -13.63 5.59
N GLN A 271 0.63 -13.88 6.80
CA GLN A 271 1.75 -13.09 7.33
C GLN A 271 3.04 -13.23 6.50
N PRO A 272 3.49 -14.43 6.12
CA PRO A 272 4.72 -14.57 5.34
C PRO A 272 4.60 -13.89 3.98
N PHE A 273 3.45 -14.03 3.33
CA PHE A 273 3.22 -13.49 1.99
C PHE A 273 3.01 -11.96 2.01
N GLY A 274 2.21 -11.43 2.94
CA GLY A 274 2.05 -9.98 3.10
C GLY A 274 3.38 -9.28 3.37
N ASN A 275 4.22 -9.86 4.23
CA ASN A 275 5.57 -9.35 4.49
C ASN A 275 6.51 -9.48 3.28
N PHE A 276 6.38 -10.55 2.48
CA PHE A 276 7.09 -10.68 1.21
C PHE A 276 6.71 -9.54 0.25
N VAL A 277 5.42 -9.31 0.04
CA VAL A 277 4.93 -8.25 -0.87
C VAL A 277 5.38 -6.86 -0.40
N ALA A 278 5.33 -6.58 0.90
CA ALA A 278 5.83 -5.31 1.45
C ALA A 278 7.33 -5.10 1.15
N ARG A 279 8.16 -6.15 1.29
CA ARG A 279 9.59 -6.10 0.96
C ARG A 279 9.84 -5.91 -0.53
N GLU A 280 9.18 -6.68 -1.38
CA GLU A 280 9.34 -6.56 -2.84
C GLU A 280 8.89 -5.19 -3.33
N THR A 281 7.84 -4.63 -2.73
CA THR A 281 7.37 -3.29 -3.09
C THR A 281 8.33 -2.21 -2.67
N LYS A 282 8.94 -2.31 -1.48
CA LYS A 282 10.04 -1.41 -1.08
C LYS A 282 11.21 -1.52 -2.07
N ARG A 283 11.62 -2.76 -2.40
CA ARG A 283 12.75 -3.01 -3.32
C ARG A 283 12.50 -2.41 -4.71
N ALA A 284 11.28 -2.52 -5.23
CA ALA A 284 10.92 -1.92 -6.51
C ALA A 284 11.10 -0.40 -6.53
N GLY A 285 10.72 0.30 -5.46
CA GLY A 285 10.97 1.75 -5.33
C GLY A 285 12.46 2.09 -5.38
N LEU A 286 13.27 1.39 -4.60
CA LEU A 286 14.73 1.59 -4.58
C LEU A 286 15.39 1.40 -5.96
N LEU A 287 14.86 0.49 -6.78
CA LEU A 287 15.30 0.26 -8.16
C LEU A 287 14.87 1.40 -9.10
N TYR A 288 13.64 1.92 -8.94
CA TYR A 288 13.16 3.05 -9.74
C TYR A 288 13.97 4.32 -9.49
N ASP A 289 14.48 4.48 -8.28
CA ASP A 289 15.22 5.65 -7.81
C ASP A 289 16.74 5.53 -7.99
N PHE A 290 17.24 4.44 -8.60
CA PHE A 290 18.68 4.19 -8.81
C PHE A 290 19.52 4.35 -7.53
N THR A 291 19.01 3.82 -6.41
CA THR A 291 19.62 4.04 -5.09
C THR A 291 20.87 3.17 -4.88
N ASP A 292 21.74 3.57 -3.95
CA ASP A 292 22.87 2.74 -3.51
C ASP A 292 22.42 1.34 -3.05
N GLU A 293 21.32 1.25 -2.28
CA GLU A 293 20.76 -0.04 -1.85
C GLU A 293 20.33 -0.91 -3.04
N ALA A 294 20.02 -0.31 -4.20
CA ALA A 294 19.68 -0.96 -5.45
C ALA A 294 20.89 -1.38 -6.31
N GLY A 295 22.11 -1.19 -5.84
CA GLY A 295 23.33 -1.55 -6.59
C GLY A 295 23.70 -0.49 -7.63
N PHE A 296 23.47 0.78 -7.30
CA PHE A 296 23.88 1.96 -8.06
C PHE A 296 24.79 2.85 -7.21
N GLU A 297 25.67 2.24 -6.42
CA GLU A 297 26.48 2.92 -5.42
C GLU A 297 27.29 4.09 -5.99
N GLY A 298 27.07 5.27 -5.43
CA GLY A 298 27.84 6.47 -5.79
C GLY A 298 27.44 7.11 -7.11
N LEU A 299 26.37 6.61 -7.77
CA LEU A 299 25.75 7.25 -8.91
C LEU A 299 25.16 8.60 -8.50
N LYS A 300 25.40 9.63 -9.30
CA LYS A 300 24.86 10.97 -9.12
C LYS A 300 24.11 11.41 -10.36
N GLU A 301 23.21 12.38 -10.16
CA GLU A 301 22.54 13.02 -11.27
C GLU A 301 23.56 13.61 -12.27
N GLY A 302 23.45 13.20 -13.53
CA GLY A 302 24.37 13.56 -14.61
C GLY A 302 25.42 12.49 -14.95
N ASP A 303 25.56 11.46 -14.13
CA ASP A 303 26.43 10.32 -14.46
C ASP A 303 25.84 9.45 -15.58
N GLU A 304 26.71 8.81 -16.37
CA GLU A 304 26.30 7.88 -17.42
C GLU A 304 26.18 6.45 -16.87
N VAL A 305 25.04 5.81 -17.13
CA VAL A 305 24.82 4.38 -16.85
C VAL A 305 24.89 3.61 -18.16
N SER A 306 25.64 2.50 -18.18
CA SER A 306 25.78 1.68 -19.39
C SER A 306 24.43 1.08 -19.82
N SER A 307 24.23 0.90 -21.13
CA SER A 307 23.01 0.28 -21.65
C SER A 307 22.82 -1.15 -21.16
N GLU A 308 23.91 -1.88 -20.89
CA GLU A 308 23.87 -3.22 -20.28
C GLU A 308 23.30 -3.16 -18.86
N ARG A 309 23.79 -2.23 -18.02
CA ARG A 309 23.30 -2.07 -16.65
C ARG A 309 21.85 -1.62 -16.61
N LEU A 310 21.44 -0.75 -17.54
CA LEU A 310 20.03 -0.38 -17.71
C LEU A 310 19.17 -1.58 -18.11
N ALA A 311 19.63 -2.45 -19.00
CA ALA A 311 18.90 -3.66 -19.37
C ALA A 311 18.73 -4.62 -18.18
N GLU A 312 19.80 -4.85 -17.39
CA GLU A 312 19.74 -5.63 -16.15
C GLU A 312 18.72 -5.07 -15.15
N LEU A 313 18.69 -3.73 -14.98
CA LEU A 313 17.68 -3.07 -14.16
C LEU A 313 16.25 -3.35 -14.65
N GLY A 314 16.04 -3.30 -15.97
CA GLY A 314 14.76 -3.64 -16.59
C GLY A 314 14.33 -5.07 -16.29
N GLU A 315 15.26 -6.03 -16.38
CA GLU A 315 15.00 -7.43 -16.02
C GLU A 315 14.68 -7.59 -14.53
N GLU A 316 15.46 -6.98 -13.63
CA GLU A 316 15.22 -7.03 -12.19
C GLU A 316 13.83 -6.45 -11.85
N ILE A 317 13.47 -5.29 -12.40
CA ILE A 317 12.14 -4.70 -12.24
C ILE A 317 11.05 -5.67 -12.71
N ASN A 318 11.20 -6.26 -13.90
CA ASN A 318 10.20 -7.18 -14.44
C ASN A 318 10.03 -8.43 -13.54
N GLU A 319 11.12 -8.96 -12.99
CA GLU A 319 11.06 -10.06 -12.02
C GLU A 319 10.31 -9.66 -10.74
N LYS A 320 10.49 -8.42 -10.25
CA LYS A 320 9.73 -7.90 -9.09
C LYS A 320 8.25 -7.81 -9.34
N TRP A 321 7.81 -7.68 -10.58
CA TRP A 321 6.40 -7.75 -10.94
C TRP A 321 5.91 -9.18 -11.17
N ALA A 322 6.78 -10.11 -11.56
CA ALA A 322 6.39 -11.44 -12.02
C ALA A 322 5.59 -12.26 -11.01
N TRP A 323 5.83 -12.09 -9.71
CA TRP A 323 5.05 -12.80 -8.70
C TRP A 323 3.57 -12.39 -8.70
N THR A 324 3.23 -11.16 -9.12
CA THR A 324 1.86 -10.62 -9.07
C THR A 324 0.89 -11.37 -9.97
N TRP A 325 1.38 -12.04 -11.01
CA TRP A 325 0.57 -12.88 -11.90
C TRP A 325 0.93 -14.38 -11.83
N ARG A 326 1.96 -14.76 -11.07
CA ARG A 326 2.34 -16.16 -10.83
C ARG A 326 1.75 -16.73 -9.54
N ALA A 327 1.57 -15.88 -8.53
CA ALA A 327 0.94 -16.27 -7.27
C ALA A 327 -0.59 -16.28 -7.40
N SER A 328 -1.25 -17.18 -6.69
CA SER A 328 -2.71 -17.25 -6.65
C SER A 328 -3.23 -17.45 -5.24
N ALA A 329 -4.10 -16.56 -4.79
CA ALA A 329 -4.83 -16.73 -3.54
C ALA A 329 -5.74 -17.98 -3.53
N LEU A 330 -6.05 -18.55 -4.71
CA LEU A 330 -6.78 -19.81 -4.80
C LEU A 330 -5.93 -21.01 -4.34
N ASP A 331 -4.61 -20.96 -4.50
CA ASP A 331 -3.72 -21.98 -3.95
C ASP A 331 -3.60 -21.87 -2.42
N ASP A 332 -3.67 -20.64 -1.90
CA ASP A 332 -3.75 -20.42 -0.45
C ASP A 332 -5.07 -20.90 0.15
N LEU A 333 -6.19 -20.81 -0.59
CA LEU A 333 -7.46 -21.39 -0.14
C LEU A 333 -7.38 -22.92 0.06
N LYS A 334 -6.62 -23.63 -0.78
CA LYS A 334 -6.41 -25.09 -0.57
C LYS A 334 -5.72 -25.38 0.76
N LYS A 335 -4.84 -24.48 1.22
CA LYS A 335 -4.20 -24.59 2.55
C LYS A 335 -5.22 -24.42 3.68
N VAL A 336 -6.20 -23.51 3.50
CA VAL A 336 -7.33 -23.38 4.43
C VAL A 336 -8.13 -24.67 4.47
N GLU A 337 -8.45 -25.27 3.31
CA GLU A 337 -9.17 -26.54 3.28
C GLU A 337 -8.43 -27.66 4.01
N ALA A 338 -7.13 -27.80 3.75
CA ALA A 338 -6.29 -28.81 4.41
C ALA A 338 -6.22 -28.63 5.94
N ALA A 339 -6.29 -27.39 6.44
CA ALA A 339 -6.25 -27.13 7.88
C ALA A 339 -7.52 -27.58 8.63
N PHE A 340 -8.65 -27.81 7.93
CA PHE A 340 -9.95 -28.16 8.52
C PHE A 340 -10.49 -29.53 8.07
N GLN A 341 -9.69 -30.34 7.37
CA GLN A 341 -9.94 -31.77 7.16
C GLN A 341 -9.53 -32.59 8.38
#